data_AF-A0A3D2RXW2-F1
#
_entry.id   AF-A0A3D2RXW2-F1
#
_cell.length_a   1.000
_cell.length_b   1.000
_cell.length_c   1.000
_cell.angle_alpha   90.00
_cell.angle_beta   90.00
_cell.angle_gamma   90.00
#
_symmetry.space_group_name_H-M   'P 1'
#
loop_
_entity.id
_entity.type
_entity.pdbx_description
1 polymer ?
#
loop_
_entity_poly.entity_id
_entity_poly.type
_entity_poly.pdbx_seq_one_letter_code
_entity_poly.pdbx_strand_id
1 'polypeptide(L)'
;MKVILLSIDVHKFNLFAQQQSNSETKNFLIGYYKNIKNELPNDTWSVVKTIGDCVLLKCEAVLTPEQELVIKDLYWRISKKYTVAFNYRECEIELAAISIASYYCNDVFGKDVCNLFLKDENTFSLG
;
A
#
# COMPACT_ATOMS: atom_id res chain seq x y z
N MET A 1 0.33 -19.07 -1.51
CA MET A 1 0.62 -18.30 -2.74
C MET A 1 1.49 -17.12 -2.37
N LYS A 2 2.64 -16.95 -3.03
CA LYS A 2 3.50 -15.78 -2.81
C LYS A 2 2.91 -14.54 -3.46
N VAL A 3 2.93 -13.44 -2.74
CA VAL A 3 2.51 -12.12 -3.20
C VAL A 3 3.46 -11.05 -2.70
N ILE A 4 3.45 -9.89 -3.32
CA ILE A 4 4.06 -8.68 -2.77
C ILE A 4 2.96 -7.83 -2.15
N LEU A 5 3.16 -7.43 -0.90
CA LEU A 5 2.35 -6.39 -0.26
C LEU A 5 3.11 -5.08 -0.25
N LEU A 6 2.42 -3.98 -0.55
CA LEU A 6 2.97 -2.64 -0.57
C LEU A 6 2.02 -1.67 0.13
N SER A 7 2.48 -0.98 1.17
CA SER A 7 1.79 0.19 1.75
C SER A 7 2.33 1.47 1.16
N ILE A 8 1.45 2.41 0.86
CA ILE A 8 1.79 3.79 0.50
C ILE A 8 1.11 4.73 1.49
N ASP A 9 1.90 5.49 2.24
CA ASP A 9 1.42 6.37 3.33
C ASP A 9 1.91 7.80 3.11
N VAL A 10 1.08 8.81 3.39
CA VAL A 10 1.45 10.21 3.14
C VAL A 10 2.18 10.78 4.36
N HIS A 11 3.40 11.25 4.14
CA HIS A 11 4.19 11.82 5.22
C HIS A 11 3.48 13.00 5.89
N LYS A 12 3.33 12.91 7.22
CA LYS A 12 2.74 13.95 8.07
C LYS A 12 1.31 14.32 7.65
N PHE A 13 0.54 13.37 7.10
CA PHE A 13 -0.85 13.61 6.73
C PHE A 13 -1.70 14.10 7.90
N ASN A 14 -1.45 13.61 9.12
CA ASN A 14 -2.11 14.09 10.33
C ASN A 14 -1.97 15.60 10.54
N LEU A 15 -0.77 16.17 10.30
CA LEU A 15 -0.54 17.62 10.40
C LEU A 15 -1.28 18.37 9.29
N PHE A 16 -1.28 17.83 8.07
CA PHE A 16 -2.07 18.37 6.96
C PHE A 16 -3.56 18.39 7.32
N ALA A 17 -4.12 17.27 7.78
CA ALA A 17 -5.53 17.14 8.13
C ALA A 17 -5.96 18.06 9.28
N GLN A 18 -5.06 18.36 10.23
CA GLN A 18 -5.33 19.32 11.31
C GLN A 18 -5.38 20.78 10.83
N GLN A 19 -4.74 21.10 9.71
CA GLN A 19 -4.65 22.46 9.17
C GLN A 19 -5.70 22.76 8.10
N GLN A 20 -6.36 21.73 7.56
CA GLN A 20 -7.31 21.84 6.47
C GLN A 20 -8.73 21.57 6.95
N SER A 21 -9.72 22.04 6.20
CA SER A 21 -11.12 21.65 6.44
C SER A 21 -11.36 20.19 6.06
N ASN A 22 -12.40 19.58 6.63
CA ASN A 22 -12.83 18.22 6.27
C ASN A 22 -13.08 18.05 4.76
N SER A 23 -13.56 19.11 4.08
CA SER A 23 -13.80 19.08 2.63
C SER A 23 -12.47 19.00 1.85
N GLU A 24 -11.49 19.81 2.23
CA GLU A 24 -10.16 19.81 1.62
C GLU A 24 -9.43 18.49 1.87
N THR A 25 -9.47 17.97 3.11
CA THR A 25 -8.90 16.65 3.44
C THR A 25 -9.55 15.54 2.62
N LYS A 26 -10.89 15.56 2.47
CA LYS A 26 -11.61 14.60 1.65
C LYS A 26 -11.21 14.69 0.18
N ASN A 27 -11.14 15.89 -0.38
CA ASN A 27 -10.76 16.11 -1.77
C ASN A 27 -9.31 15.68 -2.04
N PHE A 28 -8.41 15.94 -1.10
CA PHE A 28 -7.04 15.45 -1.13
C PHE A 28 -7.00 13.91 -1.24
N LEU A 29 -7.69 13.21 -0.33
CA LEU A 29 -7.74 11.74 -0.32
C LEU A 29 -8.33 11.17 -1.62
N ILE A 30 -9.42 11.76 -2.14
CA ILE A 30 -10.01 11.36 -3.42
C ILE A 30 -9.00 11.50 -4.56
N GLY A 31 -8.31 12.63 -4.64
CA GLY A 31 -7.28 12.88 -5.65
C GLY A 31 -6.12 11.90 -5.53
N TYR A 32 -5.67 11.67 -4.31
CA TYR A 32 -4.58 10.75 -3.98
C TYR A 32 -4.87 9.31 -4.38
N TYR A 33 -6.03 8.76 -3.98
CA TYR A 33 -6.41 7.39 -4.37
C TYR A 33 -6.60 7.25 -5.88
N LYS A 34 -7.18 8.26 -6.53
CA LYS A 34 -7.33 8.28 -7.98
C LYS A 34 -5.97 8.27 -8.67
N ASN A 35 -5.01 9.06 -8.16
CA ASN A 35 -3.66 9.08 -8.69
C ASN A 35 -2.99 7.71 -8.54
N ILE A 36 -3.04 7.09 -7.35
CA ILE A 36 -2.47 5.74 -7.15
C ILE A 36 -3.06 4.75 -8.15
N LYS A 37 -4.39 4.70 -8.27
CA LYS A 37 -5.05 3.78 -9.19
C LYS A 37 -4.62 3.98 -10.65
N ASN A 38 -4.43 5.22 -11.08
CA ASN A 38 -4.01 5.54 -12.44
C ASN A 38 -2.55 5.19 -12.72
N GLU A 39 -1.70 5.13 -11.70
CA GLU A 39 -0.26 4.88 -11.82
C GLU A 39 0.10 3.39 -11.68
N LEU A 40 -0.88 2.52 -11.35
CA LEU A 40 -0.64 1.09 -11.24
C LEU A 40 -0.20 0.50 -12.60
N PRO A 41 0.88 -0.29 -12.63
CA PRO A 41 1.57 -0.63 -13.87
C PRO A 41 0.86 -1.69 -14.73
N ASN A 42 -0.06 -2.49 -14.16
CA ASN A 42 -0.79 -3.56 -14.86
C ASN A 42 -1.94 -4.12 -13.98
N ASP A 43 -2.62 -5.16 -14.48
CA ASP A 43 -3.74 -5.84 -13.79
C ASP A 43 -3.32 -6.78 -12.65
N THR A 44 -2.01 -7.03 -12.44
CA THR A 44 -1.54 -7.88 -11.34
C THR A 44 -1.53 -7.14 -10.01
N TRP A 45 -1.58 -5.80 -10.04
CA TRP A 45 -1.68 -4.95 -8.86
C TRP A 45 -3.14 -4.63 -8.53
N SER A 46 -3.50 -4.82 -7.27
CA SER A 46 -4.85 -4.54 -6.78
C SER A 46 -4.80 -3.77 -5.46
N VAL A 47 -5.73 -2.84 -5.28
CA VAL A 47 -5.96 -2.19 -3.99
C VAL A 47 -6.67 -3.18 -3.09
N VAL A 48 -6.05 -3.54 -1.97
CA VAL A 48 -6.65 -4.42 -0.96
C VAL A 48 -7.57 -3.60 -0.06
N LYS A 49 -7.06 -2.47 0.45
CA LYS A 49 -7.77 -1.62 1.41
C LYS A 49 -7.14 -0.23 1.46
N THR A 50 -7.94 0.75 1.88
CA THR A 50 -7.46 2.08 2.30
C THR A 50 -7.80 2.31 3.78
N ILE A 51 -6.89 2.93 4.53
CA ILE A 51 -7.05 3.25 5.95
C ILE A 51 -6.49 4.66 6.17
N GLY A 52 -7.36 5.67 6.28
CA GLY A 52 -6.89 7.05 6.24
C GLY A 52 -6.10 7.30 4.94
N ASP A 53 -4.97 7.98 5.01
CA ASP A 53 -4.07 8.22 3.87
C ASP A 53 -3.18 7.01 3.48
N CYS A 54 -3.27 5.90 4.21
CA CYS A 54 -2.54 4.69 3.87
C CYS A 54 -3.31 3.85 2.83
N VAL A 55 -2.65 3.47 1.74
CA VAL A 55 -3.16 2.56 0.71
C VAL A 55 -2.37 1.26 0.73
N LEU A 56 -3.07 0.14 0.91
CA LEU A 56 -2.49 -1.19 0.83
C LEU A 56 -2.76 -1.81 -0.54
N LEU A 57 -1.68 -2.20 -1.22
CA LEU A 57 -1.67 -2.86 -2.51
C LEU A 57 -1.18 -4.30 -2.38
N LYS A 58 -1.71 -5.18 -3.23
CA LYS A 58 -1.25 -6.56 -3.44
C LYS A 58 -0.85 -6.73 -4.90
N CYS A 59 0.31 -7.33 -5.13
CA CYS A 59 0.73 -7.86 -6.42
C CYS A 59 0.82 -9.38 -6.35
N GLU A 60 0.15 -10.08 -7.27
CA GLU A 60 0.24 -11.55 -7.38
C GLU A 60 1.54 -11.95 -8.11
N ALA A 61 2.66 -11.70 -7.46
CA ALA A 61 4.00 -11.97 -7.94
C ALA A 61 4.96 -12.31 -6.78
N VAL A 62 6.10 -12.89 -7.14
CA VAL A 62 7.26 -13.09 -6.25
C VAL A 62 8.12 -11.83 -6.29
N LEU A 63 8.75 -11.45 -5.17
CA LEU A 63 9.66 -10.32 -5.12
C LEU A 63 10.99 -10.68 -5.80
N THR A 64 11.15 -10.23 -7.05
CA THR A 64 12.40 -10.32 -7.82
C THR A 64 13.03 -8.93 -8.00
N PRO A 65 14.31 -8.82 -8.39
CA PRO A 65 14.93 -7.52 -8.69
C PRO A 65 14.15 -6.69 -9.74
N GLU A 66 13.54 -7.34 -10.73
CA GLU A 66 12.73 -6.68 -11.76
C GLU A 66 11.42 -6.12 -11.16
N GLN A 67 10.76 -6.87 -10.28
CA GLN A 67 9.58 -6.37 -9.58
C GLN A 67 9.93 -5.23 -8.62
N GLU A 68 11.11 -5.28 -8.00
CA GLU A 68 11.60 -4.18 -7.18
C GLU A 68 11.79 -2.89 -7.99
N LEU A 69 12.27 -2.99 -9.24
CA LEU A 69 12.35 -1.83 -10.16
C LEU A 69 10.97 -1.25 -10.48
N VAL A 70 9.96 -2.10 -10.69
CA VAL A 70 8.57 -1.67 -10.91
C VAL A 70 8.04 -0.90 -9.69
N ILE A 71 8.33 -1.38 -8.47
CA ILE A 71 7.93 -0.71 -7.22
C ILE A 71 8.63 0.65 -7.08
N LYS A 72 9.94 0.71 -7.38
CA LYS A 72 10.72 1.96 -7.34
C LYS A 72 10.23 3.00 -8.36
N ASP A 73 9.88 2.54 -9.55
CA ASP A 73 9.31 3.38 -10.60
C ASP A 73 7.90 3.90 -10.22
N LEU A 74 7.06 3.04 -9.62
CA LEU A 74 5.78 3.47 -9.04
C LEU A 74 5.99 4.52 -7.93
N TYR A 75 6.94 4.28 -7.00
CA TYR A 75 7.31 5.26 -5.98
C TYR A 75 7.68 6.59 -6.61
N TRP A 76 8.54 6.59 -7.63
CA TRP A 76 8.95 7.83 -8.29
C TRP A 76 7.77 8.57 -8.92
N ARG A 77 6.83 7.87 -9.58
CA ARG A 77 5.65 8.49 -10.18
C ARG A 77 4.71 9.11 -9.15
N ILE A 78 4.44 8.41 -8.04
CA ILE A 78 3.61 8.95 -6.94
C ILE A 78 4.30 10.13 -6.26
N SER A 79 5.61 10.02 -6.03
CA SER A 79 6.42 11.03 -5.34
C SER A 79 6.54 12.37 -6.07
N LYS A 80 6.17 12.43 -7.36
CA LYS A 80 6.03 13.71 -8.09
C LYS A 80 4.93 14.61 -7.55
N LYS A 81 3.91 14.03 -6.90
CA LYS A 81 2.72 14.77 -6.43
C LYS A 81 2.52 14.68 -4.92
N TYR A 82 2.99 13.61 -4.29
CA TYR A 82 2.74 13.34 -2.88
C TYR A 82 4.05 12.97 -2.20
N THR A 83 4.31 13.54 -1.02
CA THR A 83 5.44 13.09 -0.19
C THR A 83 5.00 11.85 0.57
N VAL A 84 5.52 10.67 0.19
CA VAL A 84 4.99 9.37 0.63
C VAL A 84 6.09 8.42 1.08
N ALA A 85 5.76 7.55 2.03
CA ALA A 85 6.53 6.37 2.38
C ALA A 85 5.97 5.15 1.64
N PHE A 86 6.86 4.38 1.00
CA PHE A 86 6.55 3.06 0.45
C PHE A 86 7.20 2.00 1.36
N ASN A 87 6.41 1.07 1.88
CA ASN A 87 6.93 -0.12 2.55
C ASN A 87 6.42 -1.35 1.83
N TYR A 88 7.30 -2.27 1.44
CA TYR A 88 6.92 -3.48 0.71
C TYR A 88 7.69 -4.71 1.17
N ARG A 89 7.08 -5.88 1.00
CA ARG A 89 7.68 -7.18 1.31
C ARG A 89 7.01 -8.30 0.53
N GLU A 90 7.73 -9.41 0.36
CA GLU A 90 7.10 -10.67 -0.05
C GLU A 90 6.37 -11.30 1.13
N CYS A 91 5.17 -11.81 0.87
CA CYS A 91 4.36 -12.55 1.83
C CYS A 91 3.86 -13.85 1.19
N GLU A 92 3.72 -14.88 2.01
CA GLU A 92 2.96 -16.06 1.64
C GLU A 92 1.54 -15.94 2.19
N ILE A 93 0.56 -15.89 1.30
CA ILE A 93 -0.86 -15.90 1.67
C ILE A 93 -1.42 -17.29 1.41
N GLU A 94 -1.95 -17.91 2.46
CA GLU A 94 -2.79 -19.09 2.32
C GLU A 94 -4.19 -18.64 1.89
N LEU A 95 -4.69 -19.18 0.78
CA LEU A 95 -6.07 -18.98 0.35
C LEU A 95 -7.00 -19.71 1.33
N ALA A 96 -7.42 -19.04 2.41
CA ALA A 96 -8.51 -19.54 3.23
C ALA A 96 -9.80 -19.56 2.38
N ALA A 97 -10.39 -20.74 2.20
CA ALA A 97 -11.63 -20.91 1.46
C ALA A 97 -12.84 -20.44 2.31
N ILE A 98 -13.04 -19.12 2.52
CA ILE A 98 -14.30 -18.57 3.07
C ILE A 98 -14.62 -17.18 2.46
N SER A 99 -15.83 -17.06 1.91
CA SER A 99 -16.62 -15.88 1.45
C SER A 99 -15.94 -14.49 1.36
N ILE A 100 -15.82 -13.98 0.12
CA ILE A 100 -15.90 -12.58 -0.42
C ILE A 100 -15.42 -11.35 0.41
N ALA A 101 -14.93 -11.45 1.64
CA ALA A 101 -14.63 -10.28 2.47
C ALA A 101 -13.39 -10.38 3.38
N SER A 102 -12.63 -11.49 3.36
CA SER A 102 -11.52 -11.65 4.33
C SER A 102 -10.28 -12.23 3.66
N TYR A 103 -9.37 -11.37 3.21
CA TYR A 103 -8.00 -11.77 2.92
C TYR A 103 -7.30 -12.07 4.26
N TYR A 104 -7.34 -13.33 4.69
CA TYR A 104 -6.52 -13.83 5.78
C TYR A 104 -5.17 -14.24 5.20
N CYS A 105 -4.16 -13.39 5.41
CA CYS A 105 -2.78 -13.88 5.45
C CYS A 105 -2.68 -14.71 6.74
N ASN A 106 -2.33 -16.00 6.64
CA ASN A 106 -2.20 -16.89 7.79
C ASN A 106 -0.90 -16.60 8.57
N ASP A 107 -0.85 -15.38 9.09
CA ASP A 107 0.02 -14.97 10.17
C ASP A 107 -0.75 -13.94 10.99
N VAL A 108 -1.63 -14.36 11.91
CA VAL A 108 -2.13 -13.51 13.03
C VAL A 108 -2.85 -12.17 12.69
N PHE A 109 -3.15 -11.84 11.43
CA PHE A 109 -3.60 -10.50 11.00
C PHE A 109 -5.11 -10.26 11.02
N GLY A 110 -5.78 -10.71 12.08
CA GLY A 110 -7.16 -10.29 12.36
C GLY A 110 -7.29 -8.85 12.87
N LYS A 111 -6.19 -8.14 13.19
CA LYS A 111 -6.28 -6.86 13.91
C LYS A 111 -5.39 -5.70 13.49
N ASP A 112 -4.33 -5.88 12.71
CA ASP A 112 -3.44 -4.72 12.45
C ASP A 112 -2.73 -4.77 11.10
N VAL A 113 -3.33 -4.16 10.08
CA VAL A 113 -2.58 -3.77 8.86
C VAL A 113 -1.40 -2.85 9.22
N CYS A 114 -1.46 -2.15 10.35
CA CYS A 114 -0.34 -1.37 10.89
C CYS A 114 0.84 -2.24 11.34
N ASN A 115 0.60 -3.51 11.72
CA ASN A 115 1.67 -4.45 12.08
C ASN A 115 2.16 -5.28 10.89
N LEU A 116 1.57 -5.16 9.69
CA LEU A 116 2.01 -5.91 8.50
C LEU A 116 3.40 -5.47 8.02
N PHE A 117 3.71 -4.20 8.26
CA PHE A 117 5.03 -3.63 8.05
C PHE A 117 5.63 -3.29 9.41
N LEU A 118 6.07 -4.33 10.15
CA LEU A 118 6.82 -4.18 11.42
C LEU A 118 8.14 -3.40 11.24
N LYS A 119 8.49 -3.02 10.00
CA LYS A 119 9.80 -2.46 9.60
C LYS A 119 10.93 -3.36 10.10
N ASP A 120 10.70 -4.66 9.96
CA ASP A 120 11.67 -5.72 10.21
C ASP A 120 12.64 -5.84 9.01
N GLU A 121 13.61 -6.76 9.12
CA GLU A 121 14.60 -7.01 8.07
C GLU A 121 14.00 -7.49 6.74
N ASN A 122 12.76 -7.96 6.75
CA ASN A 122 12.03 -8.42 5.56
C ASN A 122 11.25 -7.29 4.87
N THR A 123 11.19 -6.11 5.48
CA THR A 123 10.46 -4.96 4.99
C THR A 123 11.41 -3.96 4.32
N PHE A 124 11.24 -3.77 3.03
CA PHE A 124 11.93 -2.73 2.29
C PHE A 124 11.18 -1.41 2.39
N SER A 125 11.92 -0.31 2.48
CA SER A 125 11.35 1.05 2.62
C SER A 125 11.93 2.01 1.58
N LEU A 126 11.09 2.88 1.04
CA LEU A 126 11.48 4.03 0.20
C LEU A 126 10.76 5.28 0.72
N GLY A 127 11.46 6.41 0.81
CA GLY A 127 10.93 7.67 1.37
C GLY A 127 11.22 7.80 2.85
#